data_AF-A0A4R1S2A6-F1
#
_entry.id   AF-A0A4R1S2A6-F1
#
_cell.length_a   1.000
_cell.length_b   1.000
_cell.length_c   1.000
_cell.angle_alpha   90.00
_cell.angle_beta   90.00
_cell.angle_gamma   90.00
#
_symmetry.space_group_name_H-M   'P 1'
#
loop_
_entity.id
_entity.type
_entity.pdbx_description
1 polymer ?
#
loop_
_entity_poly.entity_id
_entity_poly.type
_entity_poly.pdbx_seq_one_letter_code
_entity_poly.pdbx_strand_id
1 'polypeptide(L)'
;MVPPNPPMQSALKEWGRERVVERHDRLEEMIGDTKFVIADRPTLADGVLIGVARWLDFHGVAGKNRWPKLAALRERIEADPAAIYATALESGERGPKSASCLGHVELADVIERFGS
;
A
#
# COMPACT_ATOMS: atom_id res chain seq x y z
N MET A 1 -11.62 4.80 28.57
CA MET A 1 -10.63 4.00 27.79
C MET A 1 -10.26 2.79 28.63
N VAL A 2 -10.27 1.58 28.07
CA VAL A 2 -9.76 0.39 28.77
C VAL A 2 -8.24 0.57 28.92
N PRO A 3 -7.67 0.35 30.12
CA PRO A 3 -6.22 0.46 30.30
C PRO A 3 -5.49 -0.52 29.37
N PRO A 4 -4.35 -0.13 28.79
CA PRO A 4 -3.60 -1.00 27.89
C PRO A 4 -3.21 -2.30 28.59
N ASN A 5 -3.19 -3.40 27.83
CA ASN A 5 -2.67 -4.70 28.26
C ASN A 5 -1.34 -4.94 27.53
N PRO A 6 -0.19 -4.53 28.11
CA PRO A 6 1.09 -4.59 27.42
C PRO A 6 1.50 -6.01 26.99
N PRO A 7 1.33 -7.06 27.81
CA PRO A 7 1.60 -8.43 27.39
C PRO A 7 0.83 -8.85 26.12
N MET A 8 -0.47 -8.53 26.07
CA MET A 8 -1.30 -8.83 24.90
C MET A 8 -0.84 -8.05 23.67
N GLN A 9 -0.52 -6.76 23.83
CA GLN A 9 -0.03 -5.93 22.72
C GLN A 9 1.29 -6.46 22.14
N SER A 10 2.22 -6.86 23.00
CA SER A 10 3.49 -7.46 22.56
C SER A 10 3.26 -8.78 21.82
N ALA A 11 2.40 -9.65 22.36
CA ALA A 11 2.07 -10.93 21.71
C ALA A 11 1.44 -10.74 20.32
N LEU A 12 0.49 -9.80 20.18
CA LEU A 12 -0.15 -9.49 18.90
C LEU A 12 0.82 -8.85 17.89
N LYS A 13 1.75 -8.01 18.35
CA LYS A 13 2.79 -7.44 17.49
C LYS A 13 3.73 -8.52 16.97
N GLU A 14 4.18 -9.42 17.83
CA GLU A 14 5.06 -10.53 17.42
C GLU A 14 4.38 -11.40 16.38
N TRP A 15 3.15 -11.86 16.69
CA TRP A 15 2.35 -12.65 15.77
C TRP A 15 2.11 -11.93 14.43
N GLY A 16 1.79 -10.63 14.47
CA GLY A 16 1.59 -9.83 13.26
C GLY A 16 2.86 -9.71 12.40
N ARG A 17 4.03 -9.54 13.02
CA ARG A 17 5.32 -9.46 12.32
C ARG A 17 5.62 -10.76 11.58
N GLU A 18 5.43 -11.91 12.23
CA GLU A 18 5.60 -13.22 11.57
C GLU A 18 4.67 -13.38 10.36
N ARG A 19 3.41 -12.95 10.48
CA ARG A 19 2.43 -13.03 9.38
C ARG A 19 2.78 -12.12 8.21
N VAL A 20 3.29 -10.92 8.46
CA VAL A 20 3.77 -10.02 7.41
C VAL A 20 4.93 -10.67 6.66
N VAL A 21 5.90 -11.25 7.37
CA VAL A 21 7.03 -11.97 6.77
C VAL A 21 6.56 -13.15 5.93
N GLU A 22 5.71 -14.02 6.48
CA GLU A 22 5.16 -15.18 5.77
C GLU A 22 4.48 -14.79 4.44
N ARG A 23 3.70 -13.69 4.46
CA ARG A 23 3.00 -13.22 3.25
C ARG A 23 3.95 -12.65 2.20
N HIS A 24 5.00 -11.95 2.62
CA HIS A 24 6.01 -11.43 1.69
C HIS A 24 6.88 -12.57 1.12
N ASP A 25 7.26 -13.56 1.94
CA ASP A 25 7.95 -14.77 1.46
C ASP A 25 7.11 -15.47 0.37
N ARG A 26 5.79 -15.62 0.60
CA ARG A 26 4.91 -16.25 -0.39
C ARG A 26 4.75 -15.42 -1.66
N LEU A 27 4.65 -14.10 -1.56
CA LEU A 27 4.58 -13.23 -2.73
C LEU A 27 5.86 -13.30 -3.56
N GLU A 28 7.02 -13.29 -2.92
CA GLU A 28 8.34 -13.43 -3.58
C GLU A 28 8.45 -14.76 -4.37
N GLU A 29 7.89 -15.84 -3.84
CA GLU A 29 7.80 -17.13 -4.53
C GLU A 29 6.87 -17.09 -5.74
N MET A 30 5.73 -16.40 -5.63
CA MET A 30 4.67 -16.37 -6.65
C MET A 30 4.96 -15.41 -7.80
N ILE A 31 5.84 -14.41 -7.62
CA ILE A 31 6.22 -13.49 -8.68
C ILE A 31 6.94 -14.27 -9.79
N GLY A 32 6.28 -14.33 -10.96
CA GLY A 32 6.81 -14.89 -12.19
C GLY A 32 7.53 -13.84 -13.05
N ASP A 33 7.65 -14.14 -14.35
CA ASP A 33 8.49 -13.39 -15.28
C ASP A 33 7.79 -12.22 -15.99
N THR A 34 6.52 -11.96 -15.69
CA THR A 34 5.76 -10.85 -16.29
C THR A 34 6.25 -9.49 -15.79
N LYS A 35 6.05 -8.44 -16.60
CA LYS A 35 6.47 -7.08 -16.21
C LYS A 35 5.70 -6.52 -15.00
N PHE A 36 4.48 -6.98 -14.77
CA PHE A 36 3.62 -6.64 -13.63
C PHE A 36 3.09 -7.93 -12.98
N VAL A 37 2.24 -7.85 -11.96
CA VAL A 37 1.84 -9.01 -11.13
C VAL A 37 1.28 -10.19 -11.95
N ILE A 38 0.49 -9.92 -13.00
CA ILE A 38 -0.14 -10.96 -13.85
C ILE A 38 -0.09 -10.66 -15.36
N ALA A 39 0.54 -9.55 -15.79
CA ALA A 39 0.52 -9.12 -17.19
C ALA A 39 1.72 -8.21 -17.51
N ASP A 40 1.88 -7.83 -18.78
CA ASP A 40 2.92 -6.88 -19.21
C ASP A 40 2.52 -5.41 -19.11
N ARG A 41 1.31 -5.15 -18.61
CA ARG A 41 0.74 -3.84 -18.34
C ARG A 41 0.19 -3.79 -16.90
N PRO A 42 0.09 -2.61 -16.27
CA PRO A 42 -0.53 -2.49 -14.95
C PRO A 42 -1.97 -3.00 -14.95
N THR A 43 -2.34 -3.67 -13.86
CA THR A 43 -3.66 -4.23 -13.60
C THR A 43 -4.14 -3.85 -12.20
N LEU A 44 -5.39 -4.20 -11.87
CA LEU A 44 -5.89 -4.07 -10.50
C LEU A 44 -5.03 -4.84 -9.48
N ALA A 45 -4.42 -5.96 -9.88
CA ALA A 45 -3.57 -6.74 -8.99
C ALA A 45 -2.35 -5.95 -8.50
N ASP A 46 -1.79 -5.09 -9.36
CA ASP A 46 -0.68 -4.20 -9.01
C ASP A 46 -1.11 -3.11 -8.03
N GLY A 47 -2.31 -2.54 -8.23
CA GLY A 47 -2.90 -1.56 -7.30
C GLY A 47 -3.16 -2.15 -5.91
N VAL A 48 -3.69 -3.37 -5.84
CA VAL A 48 -3.87 -4.08 -4.57
C VAL A 48 -2.53 -4.43 -3.93
N LEU A 49 -1.58 -4.95 -4.72
CA LEU A 49 -0.26 -5.30 -4.22
C LEU A 49 0.44 -4.09 -3.62
N ILE A 50 0.46 -2.95 -4.31
CA ILE A 50 1.22 -1.79 -3.83
C ILE A 50 0.65 -1.20 -2.54
N GLY A 51 -0.69 -1.21 -2.39
CA GLY A 51 -1.33 -0.80 -1.15
C GLY A 51 -0.92 -1.68 0.04
N VAL A 52 -0.94 -3.01 -0.14
CA VAL A 52 -0.61 -3.97 0.92
C VAL A 52 0.90 -4.01 1.20
N ALA A 53 1.73 -4.00 0.16
CA ALA A 53 3.17 -4.15 0.32
C ALA A 53 3.82 -2.94 1.01
N ARG A 54 3.21 -1.74 0.91
CA ARG A 54 3.63 -0.54 1.67
C ARG A 54 3.48 -0.70 3.19
N TRP A 55 2.66 -1.62 3.69
CA TRP A 55 2.57 -1.88 5.12
C TRP A 55 3.85 -2.46 5.73
N LEU A 56 4.73 -3.05 4.91
CA LEU A 56 6.07 -3.45 5.37
C LEU A 56 6.84 -2.26 5.94
N ASP A 57 6.74 -1.11 5.27
CA ASP A 57 7.42 0.13 5.64
C ASP A 57 6.79 0.72 6.92
N PHE A 58 5.46 0.69 7.02
CA PHE A 58 4.72 1.16 8.19
C PHE A 58 5.01 0.34 9.46
N HIS A 59 5.07 -0.99 9.33
CA HIS A 59 5.30 -1.88 10.48
C HIS A 59 6.78 -2.09 10.80
N GLY A 60 7.71 -1.66 9.94
CA GLY A 60 9.15 -1.80 10.15
C GLY A 60 9.57 -3.25 10.41
N VAL A 61 8.99 -4.20 9.64
CA VAL A 61 9.17 -5.64 9.93
C VAL A 61 10.52 -6.14 9.43
N ALA A 62 10.90 -5.79 8.21
CA ALA A 62 12.16 -6.16 7.59
C ALA A 62 12.54 -5.15 6.48
N GLY A 63 13.79 -5.18 6.04
CA GLY A 63 14.23 -4.41 4.88
C GLY A 63 13.66 -4.98 3.57
N LYS A 64 13.35 -4.09 2.61
CA LYS A 64 12.82 -4.48 1.28
C LYS A 64 13.75 -5.45 0.54
N ASN A 65 15.06 -5.33 0.75
CA ASN A 65 16.09 -6.17 0.13
C ASN A 65 16.00 -7.67 0.48
N ARG A 66 15.22 -8.05 1.51
CA ARG A 66 14.93 -9.44 1.81
C ARG A 66 14.16 -10.15 0.68
N TRP A 67 13.32 -9.41 -0.05
CA TRP A 67 12.47 -9.93 -1.14
C TRP A 67 12.80 -9.20 -2.44
N PRO A 68 13.87 -9.60 -3.15
CA PRO A 68 14.39 -8.84 -4.29
C PRO A 68 13.41 -8.73 -5.46
N LYS A 69 12.65 -9.80 -5.80
CA LYS A 69 11.67 -9.72 -6.90
C LYS A 69 10.52 -8.79 -6.53
N LEU A 70 10.03 -8.89 -5.29
CA LEU A 70 8.97 -8.04 -4.77
C LEU A 70 9.42 -6.58 -4.68
N ALA A 71 10.66 -6.32 -4.24
CA ALA A 71 11.22 -4.98 -4.22
C ALA A 71 11.28 -4.37 -5.62
N ALA A 72 11.80 -5.11 -6.61
CA ALA A 72 11.87 -4.66 -8.00
C ALA A 72 10.49 -4.47 -8.65
N LEU A 73 9.51 -5.30 -8.27
CA LEU A 73 8.12 -5.15 -8.70
C LEU A 73 7.47 -3.91 -8.08
N ARG A 74 7.66 -3.68 -6.78
CA ARG A 74 7.19 -2.47 -6.10
C ARG A 74 7.78 -1.22 -6.73
N GLU A 75 9.08 -1.17 -6.96
CA GLU A 75 9.74 -0.02 -7.56
C GLU A 75 9.12 0.36 -8.93
N ARG A 76 8.85 -0.63 -9.77
CA ARG A 76 8.16 -0.43 -11.06
C ARG A 76 6.75 0.14 -10.87
N ILE A 77 5.98 -0.38 -9.91
CA ILE A 77 4.61 0.07 -9.66
C ILE A 77 4.60 1.47 -9.02
N GLU A 78 5.50 1.75 -8.08
CA GLU A 78 5.64 3.06 -7.41
C GLU A 78 6.05 4.17 -8.39
N ALA A 79 6.70 3.82 -9.50
CA ALA A 79 7.00 4.75 -10.59
C ALA A 79 5.82 5.01 -11.55
N ASP A 80 4.71 4.27 -11.43
CA ASP A 80 3.53 4.48 -12.28
C ASP A 80 2.82 5.81 -11.93
N PRO A 81 2.43 6.65 -12.92
CA PRO A 81 1.75 7.91 -12.67
C PRO A 81 0.47 7.79 -11.83
N ALA A 82 -0.28 6.69 -11.95
CA ALA A 82 -1.47 6.46 -11.16
C ALA A 82 -1.12 6.14 -9.70
N ALA A 83 -0.05 5.40 -9.44
CA ALA A 83 0.43 5.11 -8.09
C ALA A 83 0.98 6.36 -7.39
N ILE A 84 1.71 7.21 -8.13
CA ILE A 84 2.18 8.52 -7.63
C ILE A 84 1.00 9.40 -7.26
N TYR A 85 0.01 9.51 -8.17
CA TYR A 85 -1.21 10.29 -7.92
C TYR A 85 -1.96 9.80 -6.67
N ALA A 86 -2.20 8.49 -6.57
CA ALA A 86 -2.91 7.91 -5.44
C ALA A 86 -2.16 8.11 -4.11
N THR A 87 -0.83 7.99 -4.13
CA THR A 87 -0.02 8.18 -2.91
C THR A 87 0.00 9.63 -2.45
N ALA A 88 0.06 10.59 -3.38
CA ALA A 88 -0.07 12.02 -3.05
C ALA A 88 -1.48 12.36 -2.50
N LEU A 89 -2.51 11.75 -3.07
CA LEU A 89 -3.87 11.87 -2.56
C LEU A 89 -3.98 11.37 -1.11
N GLU A 90 -3.41 10.21 -0.80
CA GLU A 90 -3.40 9.62 0.55
C GLU A 90 -2.66 10.47 1.57
N SER A 91 -1.62 11.21 1.18
CA SER A 91 -0.89 12.13 2.07
C SER A 91 -1.63 13.45 2.32
N GLY A 92 -2.82 13.63 1.73
CA GLY A 92 -3.57 14.88 1.78
C GLY A 92 -2.96 15.98 0.89
N GLU A 93 -2.01 15.64 0.03
CA GLU A 93 -1.50 16.58 -0.96
C GLU A 93 -2.58 16.84 -2.00
N ARG A 94 -2.76 18.11 -2.33
CA ARG A 94 -3.50 18.52 -3.53
C ARG A 94 -2.60 18.31 -4.75
N GLY A 95 -2.27 17.04 -4.98
CA GLY A 95 -1.36 16.56 -6.02
C GLY A 95 -1.90 16.79 -7.44
N PRO A 96 -1.06 16.54 -8.46
CA PRO A 96 -1.35 16.90 -9.84
C PRO A 96 -2.62 16.21 -10.34
N LYS A 97 -3.45 16.92 -11.13
CA LYS A 97 -4.64 16.33 -11.75
C LYS A 97 -4.21 15.13 -12.62
N SER A 98 -4.82 13.97 -12.43
CA SER A 98 -4.70 12.89 -13.42
C SER A 98 -5.77 13.08 -14.48
N ALA A 99 -5.55 12.58 -15.70
CA ALA A 99 -6.54 12.69 -16.77
C ALA A 99 -7.87 12.00 -16.42
N SER A 100 -7.83 10.98 -15.56
CA SER A 100 -8.97 10.15 -15.19
C SER A 100 -9.60 10.52 -13.83
N CYS A 101 -8.88 11.25 -12.98
CA CYS A 101 -9.37 11.74 -11.69
C CYS A 101 -9.09 13.25 -11.59
N LEU A 102 -10.14 14.05 -11.73
CA LEU A 102 -10.05 15.51 -11.76
C LEU A 102 -9.67 16.14 -10.41
N GLY A 103 -9.73 15.36 -9.33
CA GLY A 103 -9.44 15.79 -7.97
C GLY A 103 -10.30 15.06 -6.95
N HIS A 104 -10.19 15.50 -5.70
CA HIS A 104 -11.03 15.09 -4.58
C HIS A 104 -11.59 16.34 -3.91
N VAL A 105 -12.67 16.15 -3.14
CA VAL A 105 -13.26 17.16 -2.28
C VAL A 105 -13.35 16.58 -0.87
N GLU A 106 -13.15 17.40 0.14
CA GLU A 106 -13.30 16.97 1.52
C GLU A 106 -14.77 16.63 1.79
N LEU A 107 -15.01 15.59 2.59
CA LEU A 107 -16.37 15.21 2.96
C LEU A 107 -17.10 16.37 3.68
N ALA A 108 -16.35 17.15 4.48
CA ALA A 108 -16.88 18.34 5.15
C ALA A 108 -17.44 19.37 4.16
N ASP A 109 -16.71 19.66 3.07
CA ASP A 109 -17.14 20.62 2.05
C ASP A 109 -18.42 20.15 1.34
N VAL A 110 -18.54 18.84 1.10
CA VAL A 110 -19.75 18.23 0.50
C VAL A 110 -20.94 18.37 1.44
N ILE A 111 -20.75 18.09 2.73
CA ILE A 111 -21.81 18.21 3.74
C ILE A 111 -22.23 19.67 3.90
N GLU A 112 -21.29 20.60 3.99
CA GLU A 112 -21.58 22.04 4.10
C GLU A 112 -22.41 22.54 2.91
N ARG A 113 -22.07 22.10 1.69
CA ARG A 113 -22.69 22.59 0.47
C ARG A 113 -24.03 21.93 0.14
N PHE A 114 -24.22 20.66 0.51
CA PHE A 114 -25.34 19.84 0.04
C PHE A 114 -26.10 19.08 1.15
N GLY A 115 -25.69 19.19 2.42
CA GLY A 115 -26.26 18.40 3.52
C GLY A 115 -27.59 18.89 4.08
N SER A 116 -28.28 19.81 3.39
CA SER A 116 -29.58 20.36 3.78
C SER A 116 -30.74 19.68 3.05
#